data_AF-A0A524MN01-F1
#
_entry.id   AF-A0A524MN01-F1
#
_cell.length_a   1.000
_cell.length_b   1.000
_cell.length_c   1.000
_cell.angle_alpha   90.00
_cell.angle_beta   90.00
_cell.angle_gamma   90.00
#
_symmetry.space_group_name_H-M   'P 1'
#
loop_
_entity.id
_entity.type
_entity.pdbx_description
1 polymer ?
#
loop_
_entity_poly.entity_id
_entity_poly.type
_entity_poly.pdbx_seq_one_letter_code
_entity_poly.pdbx_strand_id
1 'polypeptide(L)'
;MNHWTDSKIAVHGLYCTIALLLRALMLRPVRAAQMQLSMKRLLSELDDMRQVINIFPKKRRQKTEQRQAVLSRTSELQDKLIDALGLREDQNVLLG
;
A
#
# COMPACT_ATOMS: atom_id res chain seq x y z
N MET A 1 24.96 -23.85 -22.28
CA MET A 1 25.25 -24.17 -20.86
C MET A 1 24.47 -23.17 -20.03
N ASN A 2 23.44 -23.61 -19.28
CA ASN A 2 22.67 -22.73 -18.41
C ASN A 2 23.30 -22.80 -17.03
N HIS A 3 24.09 -21.79 -16.67
CA HIS A 3 24.66 -21.73 -15.34
C HIS A 3 23.56 -21.32 -14.37
N TRP A 4 23.49 -21.94 -13.19
CA TRP A 4 22.44 -21.68 -12.20
C TRP A 4 22.38 -20.20 -11.76
N THR A 5 23.46 -19.43 -11.95
CA THR A 5 23.52 -17.97 -11.74
C THR A 5 22.71 -17.18 -12.76
N ASP A 6 22.60 -17.64 -13.99
CA ASP A 6 21.91 -16.93 -15.07
C ASP A 6 20.43 -16.73 -14.72
N SER A 7 19.81 -17.76 -14.14
CA SER A 7 18.44 -17.69 -13.62
C SER A 7 18.30 -16.65 -12.51
N LYS A 8 19.28 -16.51 -11.60
CA LYS A 8 19.22 -15.48 -10.55
C LYS A 8 19.37 -14.07 -11.08
N ILE A 9 20.24 -13.86 -12.06
CA ILE A 9 20.42 -12.56 -12.72
C ILE A 9 19.12 -12.14 -13.41
N ALA A 10 18.49 -13.06 -14.16
CA ALA A 10 17.22 -12.81 -14.83
C ALA A 10 16.11 -12.44 -13.82
N VAL A 11 15.99 -13.20 -12.73
CA VAL A 11 15.03 -12.93 -11.66
C VAL A 11 15.28 -11.56 -11.03
N HIS A 12 16.53 -11.24 -10.67
CA HIS A 12 16.88 -9.93 -10.10
C HIS A 12 16.56 -8.77 -11.07
N GLY A 13 16.88 -8.92 -12.35
CA GLY A 13 16.54 -7.94 -13.39
C GLY A 13 15.03 -7.70 -13.47
N LEU A 14 14.22 -8.76 -13.40
CA LEU A 14 12.76 -8.67 -13.35
C LEU A 14 12.28 -7.90 -12.10
N TYR A 15 12.77 -8.27 -10.90
CA TYR A 15 12.41 -7.58 -9.64
C TYR A 15 12.74 -6.09 -9.70
N CYS A 16 13.93 -5.74 -10.18
CA CYS A 16 14.35 -4.35 -10.33
C CYS A 16 13.46 -3.58 -11.31
N THR A 17 13.10 -4.20 -12.43
CA THR A 17 12.21 -3.60 -13.43
C THR A 17 10.82 -3.35 -12.87
N ILE A 18 10.25 -4.34 -12.17
CA ILE A 18 8.93 -4.19 -11.50
C ILE A 18 8.99 -3.09 -10.45
N ALA A 19 10.04 -3.06 -9.61
CA ALA A 19 10.19 -2.03 -8.59
C ALA A 19 10.27 -0.61 -9.19
N LEU A 20 11.00 -0.44 -10.30
CA LEU A 20 11.07 0.84 -11.01
C LEU A 20 9.72 1.24 -11.62
N LEU A 21 9.00 0.28 -12.22
CA LEU A 21 7.67 0.52 -12.78
C LEU A 21 6.68 0.94 -11.69
N LEU A 22 6.63 0.24 -10.56
CA LEU A 22 5.76 0.58 -9.43
C LEU A 22 6.06 1.99 -8.91
N ARG A 23 7.34 2.32 -8.71
CA ARG A 23 7.76 3.68 -8.30
C ARG A 23 7.30 4.74 -9.30
N ALA A 24 7.44 4.48 -10.60
CA ALA A 24 7.00 5.41 -11.64
C ALA A 24 5.47 5.59 -11.63
N LEU A 25 4.71 4.51 -11.44
CA LEU A 25 3.25 4.54 -11.36
C LEU A 25 2.77 5.30 -10.13
N MET A 26 3.39 5.09 -8.96
CA MET A 26 3.04 5.81 -7.73
C MET A 26 3.35 7.31 -7.81
N LEU A 27 4.48 7.69 -8.43
CA LEU A 27 4.90 9.09 -8.47
C LEU A 27 4.11 9.93 -9.49
N ARG A 28 3.39 9.29 -10.42
CA ARG A 28 2.52 9.99 -11.41
C ARG A 28 1.37 10.77 -10.73
N PRO A 29 0.44 10.14 -9.99
CA PRO A 29 -0.64 10.86 -9.34
C PRO A 29 -0.16 11.79 -8.24
N VAL A 30 0.92 11.43 -7.52
CA VAL A 30 1.51 12.31 -6.48
C VAL A 30 1.98 13.65 -7.06
N ARG A 31 2.64 13.62 -8.23
CA ARG A 31 3.03 14.84 -8.94
C ARG A 31 1.85 15.58 -9.55
N ALA A 32 0.85 14.86 -10.05
CA ALA A 32 -0.39 15.48 -10.55
C ALA A 32 -1.13 16.24 -9.44
N ALA A 33 -1.08 15.76 -8.20
CA ALA A 33 -1.57 16.44 -7.01
C ALA A 33 -0.62 17.52 -6.46
N GLN A 34 0.36 17.96 -7.26
CA GLN A 34 1.33 19.02 -6.96
C GLN A 34 2.19 18.78 -5.70
N MET A 35 2.31 17.54 -5.23
CA MET A 35 3.19 17.19 -4.13
C MET A 35 4.62 16.98 -4.64
N GLN A 36 5.52 17.90 -4.28
CA GLN A 36 6.95 17.79 -4.63
C GLN A 36 7.69 16.94 -3.58
N LEU A 37 7.63 15.62 -3.75
CA LEU A 37 8.30 14.67 -2.87
C LEU A 37 9.43 13.95 -3.60
N SER A 38 10.55 13.73 -2.89
CA SER A 38 11.54 12.76 -3.34
C SER A 38 10.97 11.34 -3.21
N MET A 39 11.42 10.41 -4.06
CA MET A 39 11.02 9.00 -3.96
C MET A 39 11.28 8.42 -2.56
N LYS A 40 12.43 8.76 -1.96
CA LYS A 40 12.77 8.33 -0.60
C LYS A 40 11.75 8.84 0.42
N ARG A 41 11.35 10.12 0.34
CA ARG A 41 10.37 10.69 1.27
C ARG A 41 8.99 10.07 1.07
N LEU A 42 8.55 9.91 -0.18
CA LEU A 42 7.28 9.25 -0.50
C LEU A 42 7.19 7.85 0.13
N LEU A 43 8.23 7.02 -0.06
CA LEU A 43 8.25 5.68 0.51
C LEU A 43 8.30 5.69 2.04
N SER A 44 9.02 6.63 2.66
CA SER A 44 9.05 6.78 4.12
C SER A 44 7.69 7.17 4.68
N GLU A 45 6.97 8.10 4.03
CA GLU A 45 5.63 8.49 4.48
C GLU A 45 4.64 7.32 4.41
N LEU A 46 4.72 6.50 3.35
CA LEU A 46 3.88 5.31 3.20
C LEU A 46 4.27 4.21 4.19
N ASP A 47 5.56 4.03 4.45
CA ASP A 47 6.03 3.04 5.44
C ASP A 47 5.66 3.41 6.87
N ASP A 48 5.53 4.70 7.19
CA ASP A 48 5.10 5.16 8.52
C ASP A 48 3.58 4.98 8.75
N MET A 49 2.78 4.84 7.68
CA MET A 49 1.35 4.58 7.81
C MET A 49 1.08 3.17 8.35
N ARG A 50 0.10 3.06 9.27
CA ARG A 50 -0.34 1.78 9.81
C ARG A 50 -1.86 1.67 9.72
N GLN A 51 -2.34 0.49 9.34
CA GLN A 51 -3.74 0.13 9.40
C GLN A 51 -3.91 -0.98 10.44
N VAL A 52 -4.88 -0.81 11.32
CA VAL A 52 -5.25 -1.79 12.35
C VAL A 52 -6.59 -2.40 11.98
N ILE A 53 -6.63 -3.74 11.92
CA ILE A 53 -7.87 -4.48 11.71
C ILE A 53 -8.37 -4.99 13.05
N ASN A 54 -9.44 -4.39 13.56
CA ASN A 54 -10.13 -4.84 14.75
C ASN A 54 -11.05 -6.00 14.38
N ILE A 55 -10.87 -7.16 15.02
CA ILE A 55 -11.70 -8.35 14.83
C ILE A 55 -12.56 -8.53 16.07
N PHE A 56 -13.87 -8.38 15.92
CA PHE A 56 -14.82 -8.53 17.02
C PHE A 56 -15.33 -9.97 17.09
N PRO A 57 -15.54 -10.51 18.31
CA PRO A 57 -16.06 -11.85 18.49
C PRO A 57 -17.48 -11.98 17.89
N LYS A 58 -17.77 -13.15 17.34
CA LYS A 58 -19.07 -13.45 16.74
C LYS A 58 -20.19 -13.33 17.77
N LYS A 59 -21.27 -12.64 17.42
CA LYS A 59 -22.52 -12.68 18.20
C LYS A 59 -23.32 -13.96 17.89
N ARG A 60 -24.15 -14.41 18.83
CA ARG A 60 -25.02 -15.58 18.64
C ARG A 60 -25.88 -15.39 17.37
N ARG A 61 -25.83 -16.34 16.43
CA ARG A 61 -26.43 -16.33 15.08
C ARG A 61 -25.70 -15.55 13.96
N GLN A 62 -24.51 -14.99 14.22
CA GLN A 62 -23.70 -14.35 13.18
C GLN A 62 -22.80 -15.38 12.46
N LYS A 63 -22.80 -15.40 11.12
CA LYS A 63 -21.99 -16.34 10.32
C LYS A 63 -20.50 -15.96 10.30
N THR A 64 -20.22 -14.67 10.14
CA THR A 64 -18.88 -14.07 10.00
C THR A 64 -18.53 -13.19 11.19
N GLU A 65 -17.23 -13.03 11.45
CA GLU A 65 -16.72 -12.06 12.43
C GLU A 65 -16.83 -10.66 11.86
N GLN A 66 -17.26 -9.70 12.68
CA GLN A 66 -17.23 -8.30 12.28
C GLN A 66 -15.78 -7.82 12.33
N ARG A 67 -15.32 -7.25 11.21
CA ARG A 67 -14.00 -6.64 11.08
C ARG A 67 -14.17 -5.14 10.85
N GLN A 68 -13.30 -4.36 11.45
CA GLN A 68 -13.23 -2.92 11.23
C GLN A 68 -11.78 -2.54 10.95
N ALA A 69 -11.54 -1.92 9.80
CA ALA A 69 -10.24 -1.37 9.45
C ALA A 69 -10.14 0.09 9.90
N VAL A 70 -9.10 0.44 10.66
CA VAL A 70 -8.87 1.80 11.15
C VAL A 70 -7.43 2.19 10.84
N LEU A 71 -7.24 3.35 10.20
CA LEU A 71 -5.91 3.91 9.99
C LEU A 71 -5.40 4.57 11.29
N SER A 72 -4.11 4.39 11.58
CA SER A 72 -3.42 5.15 12.62
C SER A 72 -3.42 6.64 12.28
N ARG A 73 -3.15 7.51 13.27
CA ARG A 73 -3.08 8.95 13.06
C ARG A 73 -2.19 9.29 11.86
N THR A 74 -2.77 9.92 10.85
CA THR A 74 -2.10 10.40 9.64
C THR A 74 -1.72 11.88 9.77
N SER A 75 -0.71 12.30 9.02
CA SER A 75 -0.40 13.72 8.80
C SER A 75 -1.17 14.27 7.59
N GLU A 76 -1.26 15.60 7.46
CA GLU A 76 -1.90 16.22 6.29
C GLU A 76 -1.28 15.79 4.95
N LEU A 77 0.03 15.52 4.95
CA LEU A 77 0.73 15.01 3.77
C LEU A 77 0.29 13.58 3.48
N GLN A 78 0.18 12.75 4.51
CA GLN A 78 -0.25 11.36 4.40
C GLN A 78 -1.71 11.25 3.93
N ASP A 79 -2.59 12.13 4.38
CA ASP A 79 -3.97 12.20 3.89
C ASP A 79 -4.03 12.52 2.39
N LYS A 80 -3.25 13.53 1.95
CA LYS A 80 -3.12 13.85 0.52
C LYS A 80 -2.55 12.70 -0.30
N LEU A 81 -1.61 11.93 0.27
CA LEU A 81 -1.06 10.75 -0.37
C LEU A 81 -2.10 9.63 -0.50
N ILE A 82 -2.91 9.40 0.53
CA ILE A 82 -4.00 8.43 0.52
C ILE A 82 -5.01 8.78 -0.58
N ASP A 83 -5.41 10.05 -0.69
CA ASP A 83 -6.33 10.51 -1.72
C ASP A 83 -5.72 10.39 -3.12
N ALA A 84 -4.48 10.86 -3.31
CA ALA A 84 -3.81 10.81 -4.62
C ALA A 84 -3.56 9.38 -5.11
N LEU A 85 -3.27 8.44 -4.21
CA LEU A 85 -2.99 7.05 -4.54
C LEU A 85 -4.25 6.16 -4.52
N GLY A 86 -5.41 6.69 -4.15
CA GLY A 86 -6.65 5.93 -4.08
C GLY A 86 -6.62 4.84 -3.00
N LEU A 87 -5.94 5.08 -1.87
CA LEU A 87 -5.74 4.09 -0.79
C LEU A 87 -6.86 4.10 0.26
N ARG A 88 -7.95 4.83 0.02
CA ARG A 88 -9.11 4.82 0.92
C ARG A 88 -9.80 3.46 0.77
N GLU A 89 -9.51 2.55 1.69
CA GLU A 89 -10.35 1.37 1.85
C GLU A 89 -11.70 1.76 2.46
N ASP A 90 -12.75 1.05 2.02
CA ASP A 90 -14.06 1.19 2.61
C ASP A 90 -14.00 0.74 4.07
N GLN A 91 -14.15 1.67 5.01
CA GLN A 91 -14.09 1.37 6.46
C GLN A 91 -15.21 0.41 6.89
N ASN A 92 -16.16 0.15 5.99
CA ASN A 92 -17.25 -0.81 6.10
C ASN A 92 -17.15 -1.91 5.04
N VAL A 93 -16.04 -2.65 4.97
CA VAL A 93 -16.07 -3.99 4.37
C VAL A 93 -16.87 -4.91 5.31
N LEU A 94 -18.19 -4.70 5.33
CA LEU A 94 -19.23 -5.56 5.86
C LEU A 94 -19.32 -6.77 4.94
N LEU A 95 -18.29 -7.63 4.95
CA LEU A 95 -18.39 -8.94 4.32
C LEU A 95 -19.28 -9.81 5.22
N GLY A 96 -20.58 -9.75 4.91
CA GLY A 96 -21.57 -10.73 5.34
C GLY A 96 -21.29 -12.10 4.77
#